data_AF-A0A7V9ZLX3-F1
#
_entry.id   AF-A0A7V9ZLX3-F1
#
_cell.length_a   1.000
_cell.length_b   1.000
_cell.length_c   1.000
_cell.angle_alpha   90.00
_cell.angle_beta   90.00
_cell.angle_gamma   90.00
#
_symmetry.space_group_name_H-M   'P 1'
#
loop_
_entity.id
_entity.type
_entity.pdbx_description
1 polymer ?
#
loop_
_entity_poly.entity_id
_entity_poly.type
_entity_poly.pdbx_seq_one_letter_code
_entity_poly.pdbx_strand_id
1 'polypeptide(L)'
;MNNLCLWKKIVCGLVIAALALFAGVRLYYSLTDDFRLANIRYDTPNRSEWQVPDQSAAEITHLNKILSQHFTYIGKGAQSYAFGSEDGKYVIKFFKFKHLRPSFWLDLLPPIFGLDNYKDKQYQRKERKLEGVFSGYRLAYLRHREDSGLLFIHLNHSENLFPPMTVIDKMGWHHSIPLDGVVFILQE
;
A
#
# COMPACT_ATOMS: atom_id res chain seq x y z
N MET A 1 -20.43 41.20 -32.41
CA MET A 1 -19.21 40.41 -32.73
C MET A 1 -18.24 40.22 -31.54
N ASN A 2 -18.20 41.11 -30.55
CA ASN A 2 -17.24 41.00 -29.42
C ASN A 2 -17.50 39.84 -28.44
N ASN A 3 -18.76 39.50 -28.17
CA ASN A 3 -19.10 38.43 -27.21
C ASN A 3 -18.66 37.04 -27.69
N LEU A 4 -18.68 36.79 -29.01
CA LEU A 4 -18.24 35.51 -29.58
C LEU A 4 -16.71 35.32 -29.46
N CYS A 5 -15.94 36.40 -29.57
CA CYS A 5 -14.49 36.37 -29.39
C CYS A 5 -14.11 36.18 -27.92
N LEU A 6 -14.81 36.84 -27.01
CA LEU A 6 -14.60 36.68 -25.56
C LEU A 6 -14.92 35.24 -25.12
N TRP A 7 -16.03 34.66 -25.60
CA TRP A 7 -16.40 33.26 -25.30
C TRP A 7 -15.34 32.26 -25.76
N LYS A 8 -14.81 32.41 -26.98
CA LYS A 8 -13.72 31.55 -27.48
C LYS A 8 -12.47 31.63 -26.61
N LYS A 9 -12.08 32.82 -26.14
CA LYS A 9 -10.93 32.99 -25.23
C LYS A 9 -11.15 32.32 -23.89
N ILE A 10 -12.36 32.45 -23.32
CA ILE A 10 -12.72 31.77 -22.06
C ILE A 10 -12.67 30.25 -22.23
N VAL A 11 -13.28 29.71 -23.29
CA VAL A 11 -13.26 28.27 -23.56
C VAL A 11 -11.83 27.76 -23.76
N CYS A 12 -11.01 28.45 -24.57
CA CYS A 12 -9.60 28.08 -24.73
C CYS A 12 -8.83 28.13 -23.41
N GLY A 13 -9.06 29.15 -22.57
CA GLY A 13 -8.46 29.24 -21.25
C GLY A 13 -8.84 28.06 -20.34
N LEU A 14 -10.12 27.67 -20.33
CA LEU A 14 -10.60 26.50 -19.59
C LEU A 14 -9.98 25.19 -20.08
N VAL A 15 -9.86 25.02 -21.40
CA VAL A 15 -9.21 23.83 -21.98
C VAL A 15 -7.73 23.76 -21.59
N ILE A 16 -7.00 24.88 -21.67
CA ILE A 16 -5.59 24.94 -21.25
C ILE A 16 -5.46 24.64 -19.76
N ALA A 17 -6.31 25.21 -18.91
CA ALA A 17 -6.32 24.94 -17.48
C ALA A 17 -6.59 23.46 -17.18
N ALA A 18 -7.55 22.84 -17.88
CA ALA A 18 -7.86 21.41 -17.72
C ALA A 18 -6.68 20.52 -18.17
N LEU A 19 -6.03 20.85 -19.29
CA LEU A 19 -4.84 20.12 -19.77
C LEU A 19 -3.65 20.28 -18.81
N ALA A 20 -3.42 21.49 -18.28
CA ALA A 20 -2.38 21.75 -17.30
C ALA A 20 -2.62 20.97 -15.99
N LEU A 21 -3.88 20.94 -15.52
CA LEU A 21 -4.26 20.13 -14.36
C LEU A 21 -4.01 18.64 -14.61
N PHE A 22 -4.44 18.13 -15.77
CA PHE A 22 -4.21 16.73 -16.16
C PHE A 22 -2.72 16.38 -16.23
N ALA A 23 -1.91 17.24 -16.84
CA ALA A 23 -0.47 17.08 -16.92
C ALA A 23 0.18 17.12 -15.53
N GLY A 24 -0.23 18.05 -14.67
CA GLY A 24 0.23 18.16 -13.29
C GLY A 24 -0.07 16.90 -12.47
N VAL A 25 -1.28 16.34 -12.61
CA VAL A 25 -1.64 15.07 -11.97
C VAL A 25 -0.78 13.92 -12.51
N ARG A 26 -0.61 13.81 -13.83
CA ARG A 26 0.26 12.78 -14.44
C ARG A 26 1.71 12.89 -13.95
N LEU A 27 2.25 14.10 -13.88
CA LEU A 27 3.59 14.37 -13.39
C LEU A 27 3.72 13.98 -11.91
N TYR A 28 2.77 14.37 -11.07
CA TYR A 28 2.72 13.96 -9.67
C TYR A 28 2.77 12.44 -9.51
N TYR A 29 1.94 11.70 -10.25
CA TYR A 29 1.95 10.24 -10.21
C TYR A 29 3.26 9.64 -10.72
N SER A 30 3.89 10.25 -11.72
CA SER A 30 5.19 9.80 -12.24
C SER A 30 6.31 10.01 -11.22
N LEU A 31 6.29 11.13 -10.50
CA LEU A 31 7.34 11.52 -9.55
C LEU A 31 7.21 10.83 -8.19
N THR A 32 5.98 10.69 -7.67
CA THR A 32 5.75 10.16 -6.31
C THR A 32 5.34 8.70 -6.30
N ASP A 33 4.93 8.18 -7.46
CA ASP A 33 4.33 6.86 -7.60
C ASP A 33 3.07 6.63 -6.75
N ASP A 34 2.52 7.70 -6.18
CA ASP A 34 1.43 7.72 -5.20
C ASP A 34 1.77 6.93 -3.92
N PHE A 35 3.05 6.91 -3.52
CA PHE A 35 3.40 6.44 -2.19
C PHE A 35 2.92 7.43 -1.12
N ARG A 36 2.17 6.92 -0.14
CA ARG A 36 1.65 7.68 1.02
C ARG A 36 1.49 6.72 2.19
N LEU A 37 1.74 7.17 3.41
CA LEU A 37 1.53 6.34 4.62
C LEU A 37 0.08 5.85 4.75
N ALA A 38 -0.89 6.69 4.36
CA ALA A 38 -2.31 6.32 4.35
C ALA A 38 -2.66 5.21 3.33
N ASN A 39 -1.80 4.95 2.34
CA ASN A 39 -2.01 3.88 1.36
C ASN A 39 -1.51 2.52 1.86
N ILE A 40 -0.63 2.50 2.86
CA ILE A 40 -0.05 1.29 3.46
C ILE A 40 -0.64 0.95 4.83
N ARG A 41 -1.28 1.91 5.49
CA ARG A 41 -2.01 1.71 6.74
C ARG A 41 -3.45 1.29 6.43
N TYR A 42 -3.90 0.21 7.07
CA TYR A 42 -5.29 -0.19 7.09
C TYR A 42 -5.57 -0.92 8.38
N ASP A 43 -6.69 -0.58 9.02
CA ASP A 43 -7.10 -1.24 10.26
C ASP A 43 -7.73 -2.60 9.92
N THR A 44 -6.87 -3.58 9.64
CA THR A 44 -7.32 -4.96 9.44
C THR A 44 -7.53 -5.63 10.79
N PRO A 45 -8.66 -6.33 11.00
CA PRO A 45 -8.80 -7.15 12.18
C PRO A 45 -7.76 -8.26 12.18
N ASN A 46 -7.18 -8.55 13.35
CA ASN A 46 -6.30 -9.70 13.50
C ASN A 46 -7.08 -10.99 13.28
N ARG A 47 -6.55 -11.86 12.43
CA ARG A 47 -7.18 -13.13 12.05
C ARG A 47 -6.23 -14.30 12.26
N SER A 48 -6.72 -15.38 12.85
CA SER A 48 -5.93 -16.59 13.11
C SER A 48 -5.41 -17.23 11.81
N GLU A 49 -6.16 -17.09 10.73
CA GLU A 49 -5.85 -17.60 9.40
C GLU A 49 -4.66 -16.89 8.75
N TRP A 50 -4.32 -15.70 9.22
CA TRP A 50 -3.18 -14.91 8.74
C TRP A 50 -1.96 -15.04 9.65
N GLN A 51 -2.12 -15.68 10.81
CA GLN A 51 -1.04 -15.89 11.75
C GLN A 51 0.04 -16.77 11.13
N VAL A 52 1.29 -16.36 11.32
CA VAL A 52 2.49 -17.14 11.01
C VAL A 52 3.09 -17.74 12.28
N PRO A 53 3.90 -18.80 12.17
CA PRO A 53 4.62 -19.35 13.31
C PRO A 53 5.40 -18.26 14.04
N ASP A 54 5.34 -18.32 15.37
CA ASP A 54 6.07 -17.37 16.22
C ASP A 54 7.57 -17.49 15.93
N GLN A 55 8.22 -16.33 15.87
CA GLN A 55 9.64 -16.25 15.61
C GLN A 55 10.41 -16.48 16.92
N SER A 56 11.49 -17.24 16.85
CA SER A 56 12.40 -17.39 17.98
C SER A 56 13.06 -16.04 18.33
N ALA A 57 13.55 -15.89 19.56
CA ALA A 57 14.24 -14.67 19.98
C ALA A 57 15.47 -14.34 19.09
N ALA A 58 16.15 -15.36 18.58
CA ALA A 58 17.25 -15.21 17.65
C ALA A 58 16.78 -14.66 16.29
N GLU A 59 15.67 -15.18 15.75
CA GLU A 59 15.07 -14.68 14.51
C GLU A 59 14.57 -13.24 14.66
N ILE A 60 13.88 -12.90 15.76
CA ILE A 60 13.43 -11.53 16.04
C ILE A 60 14.63 -10.58 16.09
N THR A 61 15.71 -10.98 16.76
CA THR A 61 16.93 -10.16 16.84
C THR A 61 17.55 -9.95 15.46
N HIS A 62 17.56 -10.99 14.61
CA HIS A 62 18.04 -10.90 13.24
C HIS A 62 17.16 -9.99 12.37
N LEU A 63 15.83 -10.14 12.46
CA LEU A 63 14.87 -9.29 11.76
C LEU A 63 15.02 -7.83 12.18
N ASN A 64 15.10 -7.55 13.49
CA ASN A 64 15.30 -6.19 14.00
C ASN A 64 16.60 -5.55 13.49
N LYS A 65 17.67 -6.35 13.34
CA LYS A 65 18.91 -5.88 12.72
C LYS A 65 18.70 -5.49 11.26
N ILE A 66 18.00 -6.30 10.47
CA ILE A 66 17.68 -5.98 9.07
C ILE A 66 16.80 -4.73 9.00
N LEU A 67 15.72 -4.70 9.78
CA LEU A 67 14.69 -3.65 9.77
C LEU A 67 15.19 -2.30 10.35
N SER A 68 16.34 -2.29 11.04
CA SER A 68 17.00 -1.06 11.52
C SER A 68 17.75 -0.28 10.42
N GLN A 69 17.98 -0.91 9.26
CA GLN A 69 18.60 -0.25 8.12
C GLN A 69 17.64 0.78 7.49
N HIS A 70 18.21 1.68 6.67
CA HIS A 70 17.40 2.50 5.78
C HIS A 70 16.93 1.69 4.58
N PHE A 71 15.69 1.91 4.17
CA PHE A 71 15.11 1.26 2.99
C PHE A 71 14.71 2.29 1.95
N THR A 72 15.31 2.23 0.76
CA THR A 72 15.07 3.20 -0.33
C THR A 72 14.07 2.66 -1.33
N TYR A 73 13.14 3.50 -1.78
CA TYR A 73 12.13 3.13 -2.76
C TYR A 73 12.78 2.64 -4.07
N ILE A 74 12.44 1.43 -4.48
CA ILE A 74 12.91 0.83 -5.73
C ILE A 74 11.81 0.72 -6.78
N GLY A 75 10.54 0.68 -6.37
CA GLY A 75 9.43 0.58 -7.31
C GLY A 75 8.11 0.18 -6.68
N LYS A 76 7.12 -0.05 -7.54
CA LYS A 76 5.79 -0.48 -7.12
C LYS A 76 5.19 -1.52 -8.06
N GLY A 77 4.50 -2.48 -7.46
CA GLY A 77 3.61 -3.40 -8.18
C GLY A 77 2.16 -2.96 -8.13
N ALA A 78 1.26 -3.79 -8.63
CA ALA A 78 -0.19 -3.55 -8.52
C ALA A 78 -0.68 -3.52 -7.06
N GLN A 79 -0.05 -4.32 -6.19
CA GLN A 79 -0.51 -4.57 -4.83
C GLN A 79 0.45 -4.09 -3.73
N SER A 80 1.69 -3.72 -4.05
CA SER A 80 2.68 -3.31 -3.06
C SER A 80 3.63 -2.22 -3.55
N TYR A 81 4.24 -1.52 -2.61
CA TYR A 81 5.44 -0.68 -2.81
C TYR A 81 6.65 -1.46 -2.33
N ALA A 82 7.76 -1.39 -3.03
CA ALA A 82 8.99 -2.11 -2.70
C ALA A 82 10.11 -1.11 -2.37
N PHE A 83 10.84 -1.43 -1.30
CA PHE A 83 11.99 -0.65 -0.85
C PHE A 83 13.16 -1.61 -0.62
N GLY A 84 14.33 -1.27 -1.12
CA GLY A 84 15.57 -2.05 -0.95
C GLY A 84 16.38 -1.55 0.24
N SER A 85 16.98 -2.45 0.99
CA SER A 85 17.88 -2.13 2.10
C SER A 85 19.14 -1.41 1.62
N GLU A 86 19.77 -0.66 2.51
CA GLU A 86 21.03 0.04 2.27
C GLU A 86 22.16 -0.90 1.85
N ASP A 87 22.21 -2.11 2.41
CA ASP A 87 23.19 -3.15 2.02
C ASP A 87 22.88 -3.86 0.70
N GLY A 88 21.73 -3.56 0.07
CA GLY A 88 21.29 -4.14 -1.20
C GLY A 88 20.90 -5.61 -1.14
N LYS A 89 20.76 -6.19 0.06
CA LYS A 89 20.48 -7.62 0.26
C LYS A 89 19.02 -7.94 0.54
N TYR A 90 18.21 -6.95 0.88
CA TYR A 90 16.85 -7.18 1.32
C TYR A 90 15.87 -6.23 0.65
N VAL A 91 14.65 -6.71 0.48
CA VAL A 91 13.52 -5.91 -0.02
C VAL A 91 12.37 -6.03 0.95
N ILE A 92 11.92 -4.89 1.48
CA ILE A 92 10.65 -4.82 2.19
C ILE A 92 9.55 -4.36 1.25
N LYS A 93 8.39 -5.01 1.30
CA LYS A 93 7.21 -4.63 0.52
C LYS A 93 6.03 -4.30 1.42
N PHE A 94 5.47 -3.12 1.23
CA PHE A 94 4.25 -2.67 1.93
C PHE A 94 3.03 -2.78 1.02
N PHE A 95 1.93 -3.30 1.54
CA PHE A 95 0.70 -3.50 0.76
C PHE A 95 -0.04 -2.20 0.46
N LYS A 96 -0.70 -2.16 -0.69
CA LYS A 96 -1.52 -1.04 -1.17
C LYS A 96 -2.98 -1.28 -0.84
N PHE A 97 -3.45 -0.72 0.27
CA PHE A 97 -4.82 -0.94 0.69
C PHE A 97 -5.85 -0.15 -0.13
N LYS A 98 -5.46 0.90 -0.88
CA LYS A 98 -6.39 1.62 -1.77
C LYS A 98 -7.15 0.74 -2.77
N HIS A 99 -6.60 -0.42 -3.14
CA HIS A 99 -7.23 -1.38 -4.04
C HIS A 99 -7.85 -2.58 -3.33
N LEU A 100 -7.50 -2.80 -2.06
CA LEU A 100 -7.97 -3.91 -1.22
C LEU A 100 -9.10 -3.49 -0.27
N ARG A 101 -9.30 -2.19 -0.05
CA ARG A 101 -10.40 -1.65 0.74
C ARG A 101 -11.56 -1.14 -0.12
N PRO A 102 -12.79 -1.22 0.38
CA PRO A 102 -13.93 -0.46 -0.14
C PRO A 102 -13.65 1.05 -0.07
N SER A 103 -14.19 1.79 -1.03
CA SER A 103 -14.07 3.26 -1.03
C SER A 103 -14.94 3.83 0.08
N PHE A 104 -14.46 4.83 0.83
CA PHE A 104 -15.26 5.51 1.87
C PHE A 104 -16.58 6.08 1.33
N TRP A 105 -16.64 6.42 0.03
CA TRP A 105 -17.86 6.87 -0.63
C TRP A 105 -18.98 5.82 -0.61
N LEU A 106 -18.64 4.53 -0.53
CA LEU A 106 -19.65 3.47 -0.39
C LEU A 106 -20.36 3.56 0.97
N ASP A 107 -19.69 4.01 2.02
CA ASP A 107 -20.29 4.14 3.35
C ASP A 107 -21.32 5.26 3.39
N LEU A 108 -21.11 6.31 2.59
CA LEU A 108 -22.01 7.46 2.50
C LEU A 108 -23.28 7.21 1.67
N LEU A 109 -23.35 6.15 0.86
CA LEU A 109 -24.56 5.91 0.05
C LEU A 109 -25.75 5.59 0.96
N PRO A 110 -26.93 6.22 0.77
CA PRO A 110 -28.09 5.91 1.59
C PRO A 110 -28.67 4.52 1.24
N PRO A 111 -29.31 3.83 2.20
CA PRO A 111 -29.88 2.48 2.03
C PRO A 111 -31.19 2.52 1.25
N ILE A 112 -31.13 2.95 -0.01
CA ILE A 112 -32.30 3.14 -0.87
C ILE A 112 -32.11 2.32 -2.15
N PHE A 113 -33.21 1.80 -2.73
CA PHE A 113 -33.23 1.12 -4.03
C PHE A 113 -32.24 -0.07 -4.17
N GLY A 114 -32.00 -0.84 -3.10
CA GLY A 114 -31.12 -2.00 -3.14
C GLY A 114 -29.63 -1.67 -3.23
N LEU A 115 -29.24 -0.42 -2.95
CA LEU A 115 -27.84 -0.01 -2.83
C LEU A 115 -27.10 -0.78 -1.74
N ASP A 116 -27.76 -1.23 -0.68
CA ASP A 116 -27.12 -2.03 0.38
C ASP A 116 -26.58 -3.36 -0.16
N ASN A 117 -27.38 -4.07 -0.97
CA ASN A 117 -26.92 -5.28 -1.65
C ASN A 117 -25.72 -5.01 -2.58
N TYR A 118 -25.66 -3.83 -3.19
CA TYR A 118 -24.51 -3.42 -4.01
C TYR A 118 -23.28 -3.11 -3.14
N LYS A 119 -23.45 -2.41 -2.02
CA LYS A 119 -22.39 -2.18 -1.03
C LYS A 119 -21.82 -3.50 -0.56
N ASP A 120 -22.67 -4.40 -0.07
CA ASP A 120 -22.26 -5.70 0.46
C ASP A 120 -21.48 -6.51 -0.58
N LYS A 121 -21.95 -6.52 -1.84
CA LYS A 121 -21.22 -7.18 -2.94
C LYS A 121 -19.84 -6.55 -3.19
N GLN A 122 -19.70 -5.23 -3.09
CA GLN A 122 -18.39 -4.57 -3.23
C GLN A 122 -17.48 -4.89 -2.04
N TYR A 123 -18.02 -4.86 -0.82
CA TYR A 123 -17.33 -5.24 0.41
C TYR A 123 -16.79 -6.67 0.31
N GLN A 124 -17.67 -7.64 0.02
CA GLN A 124 -17.31 -9.05 -0.15
C GLN A 124 -16.30 -9.29 -1.29
N ARG A 125 -16.36 -8.50 -2.38
CA ARG A 125 -15.37 -8.61 -3.46
C ARG A 125 -13.97 -8.15 -3.00
N LYS A 126 -13.92 -7.08 -2.21
CA LYS A 126 -12.67 -6.54 -1.66
C LYS A 126 -12.07 -7.46 -0.61
N GLU A 127 -12.91 -7.97 0.29
CA GLU A 127 -12.54 -8.94 1.31
C GLU A 127 -11.96 -10.22 0.69
N ARG A 128 -12.66 -10.84 -0.27
CA ARG A 128 -12.15 -12.02 -1.00
C ARG A 128 -10.80 -11.75 -1.67
N LYS A 129 -10.58 -10.54 -2.19
CA LYS A 129 -9.30 -10.17 -2.80
C LYS A 129 -8.20 -10.03 -1.75
N LEU A 130 -8.50 -9.44 -0.59
CA LEU A 130 -7.57 -9.34 0.54
C LEU A 130 -7.19 -10.74 1.04
N GLU A 131 -8.19 -11.58 1.31
CA GLU A 131 -8.02 -12.96 1.76
C GLU A 131 -7.20 -13.78 0.77
N GLY A 132 -7.49 -13.69 -0.54
CA GLY A 132 -6.73 -14.38 -1.57
C GLY A 132 -5.25 -13.97 -1.62
N VAL A 133 -4.95 -12.68 -1.40
CA VAL A 133 -3.57 -12.20 -1.35
C VAL A 133 -2.87 -12.70 -0.08
N PHE A 134 -3.51 -12.58 1.07
CA PHE A 134 -2.91 -12.91 2.36
C PHE A 134 -2.69 -14.42 2.50
N SER A 135 -3.70 -15.21 2.12
CA SER A 135 -3.58 -16.67 2.07
C SER A 135 -2.49 -17.13 1.10
N GLY A 136 -2.35 -16.48 -0.05
CA GLY A 136 -1.27 -16.75 -1.01
C GLY A 136 0.12 -16.51 -0.41
N TYR A 137 0.35 -15.36 0.21
CA TYR A 137 1.63 -15.06 0.88
C TYR A 137 1.90 -15.98 2.06
N ARG A 138 0.87 -16.29 2.86
CA ARG A 138 1.01 -17.25 3.97
C ARG A 138 1.37 -18.64 3.48
N LEU A 139 0.72 -19.13 2.42
CA LEU A 139 1.03 -20.41 1.82
C LEU A 139 2.47 -20.44 1.29
N ALA A 140 2.88 -19.38 0.59
CA ALA A 140 4.26 -19.23 0.10
C ALA A 140 5.27 -19.25 1.26
N TYR A 141 5.00 -18.52 2.34
CA TYR A 141 5.86 -18.52 3.52
C TYR A 141 5.95 -19.88 4.21
N LEU A 142 4.85 -20.62 4.28
CA LEU A 142 4.81 -21.93 4.96
C LEU A 142 5.36 -23.09 4.13
N ARG A 143 5.29 -23.02 2.79
CA ARG A 143 5.59 -24.15 1.90
C ARG A 143 6.74 -23.89 0.91
N HIS A 144 6.99 -22.64 0.57
CA HIS A 144 7.92 -22.22 -0.49
C HIS A 144 8.78 -21.04 -0.05
N ARG A 145 9.16 -21.00 1.24
CA ARG A 145 9.88 -19.87 1.85
C ARG A 145 11.17 -19.53 1.10
N GLU A 146 11.97 -20.56 0.84
CA GLU A 146 13.26 -20.46 0.13
C GLU A 146 13.05 -20.07 -1.34
N ASP A 147 12.17 -20.77 -2.07
CA ASP A 147 11.89 -20.50 -3.49
C ASP A 147 11.34 -19.09 -3.76
N SER A 148 10.64 -18.52 -2.78
CA SER A 148 10.03 -17.19 -2.86
C SER A 148 10.89 -16.08 -2.22
N GLY A 149 12.06 -16.44 -1.68
CA GLY A 149 12.96 -15.52 -0.96
C GLY A 149 12.30 -14.85 0.25
N LEU A 150 11.26 -15.44 0.84
CA LEU A 150 10.51 -14.82 1.94
C LEU A 150 11.25 -15.02 3.27
N LEU A 151 11.85 -13.96 3.80
CA LEU A 151 12.45 -13.99 5.12
C LEU A 151 11.38 -13.87 6.21
N PHE A 152 10.39 -12.99 6.04
CA PHE A 152 9.34 -12.80 7.03
C PHE A 152 8.08 -12.20 6.41
N ILE A 153 6.92 -12.52 6.97
CA ILE A 153 5.65 -11.90 6.60
C ILE A 153 4.92 -11.41 7.86
N HIS A 154 4.41 -10.20 7.80
CA HIS A 154 3.63 -9.56 8.85
C HIS A 154 2.24 -9.24 8.30
N LEU A 155 1.26 -10.09 8.62
CA LEU A 155 -0.11 -9.99 8.10
C LEU A 155 -1.14 -9.53 9.13
N ASN A 156 -0.85 -9.75 10.42
CA ASN A 156 -1.62 -9.26 11.56
C ASN A 156 -0.88 -8.09 12.20
N HIS A 157 -1.58 -7.25 12.95
CA HIS A 157 -0.94 -6.23 13.79
C HIS A 157 -0.33 -6.86 15.04
N SER A 158 0.81 -6.33 15.44
CA SER A 158 1.52 -6.68 16.67
C SER A 158 1.60 -5.50 17.62
N GLU A 159 2.09 -5.74 18.83
CA GLU A 159 2.39 -4.69 19.80
C GLU A 159 3.84 -4.83 20.27
N ASN A 160 4.64 -3.78 20.08
CA ASN A 160 6.02 -3.69 20.53
C ASN A 160 6.94 -4.80 20.01
N LEU A 161 6.64 -5.38 18.84
CA LEU A 161 7.45 -6.44 18.25
C LEU A 161 8.60 -5.84 17.42
N PHE A 162 8.30 -4.76 16.70
CA PHE A 162 9.25 -4.12 15.78
C PHE A 162 9.44 -2.64 16.11
N PRO A 163 10.68 -2.12 16.06
CA PRO A 163 10.91 -0.69 16.13
C PRO A 163 10.38 0.01 14.86
N PRO A 164 10.12 1.33 14.93
CA PRO A 164 9.82 2.10 13.73
C PRO A 164 10.96 2.03 12.71
N MET A 165 10.63 1.77 11.46
CA MET A 165 11.59 1.71 10.36
C MET A 165 11.64 3.04 9.60
N THR A 166 12.83 3.41 9.12
CA THR A 166 13.00 4.55 8.21
C THR A 166 13.01 4.09 6.76
N VAL A 167 12.08 4.63 5.97
CA VAL A 167 12.06 4.46 4.51
C VAL A 167 12.29 5.78 3.79
N ILE A 168 12.95 5.73 2.65
CA ILE A 168 13.19 6.86 1.76
C ILE A 168 12.30 6.69 0.54
N ASP A 169 11.40 7.63 0.29
CA ASP A 169 10.51 7.56 -0.86
C ASP A 169 11.22 7.90 -2.19
N LYS A 170 10.48 7.82 -3.30
CA LYS A 170 11.00 8.11 -4.64
C LYS A 170 11.55 9.54 -4.79
N MET A 171 11.07 10.48 -3.99
CA MET A 171 11.50 11.88 -3.99
C MET A 171 12.68 12.13 -3.04
N GLY A 172 13.15 11.10 -2.32
CA GLY A 172 14.23 11.22 -1.34
C GLY A 172 13.75 11.65 0.05
N TRP A 173 12.45 11.69 0.33
CA TRP A 173 11.95 12.07 1.65
C TRP A 173 11.97 10.89 2.61
N HIS A 174 12.38 11.16 3.84
CA HIS A 174 12.44 10.18 4.91
C HIS A 174 11.07 10.07 5.61
N HIS A 175 10.59 8.84 5.76
CA HIS A 175 9.35 8.50 6.45
C HIS A 175 9.63 7.48 7.54
N SER A 176 9.10 7.71 8.74
CA SER A 176 9.12 6.71 9.82
C SER A 176 7.83 5.90 9.80
N ILE A 177 7.96 4.58 9.67
CA ILE A 177 6.85 3.62 9.60
C ILE A 177 6.83 2.79 10.89
N PRO A 178 5.77 2.86 11.70
CA PRO A 178 5.56 1.93 12.81
C PRO A 178 5.15 0.57 12.25
N LEU A 179 6.09 -0.38 12.24
CA LEU A 179 5.94 -1.68 11.57
C LEU A 179 4.83 -2.56 12.17
N ASP A 180 4.64 -2.47 13.48
CA ASP A 180 3.60 -3.18 14.23
C ASP A 180 2.16 -2.92 13.71
N GLY A 181 1.91 -1.73 13.15
CA GLY A 181 0.61 -1.32 12.63
C GLY A 181 0.48 -1.38 11.11
N VAL A 182 1.40 -2.05 10.41
CA VAL A 182 1.35 -2.18 8.95
C VAL A 182 1.62 -3.60 8.49
N VAL A 183 0.96 -3.98 7.40
CA VAL A 183 1.19 -5.25 6.74
C VAL A 183 2.39 -5.12 5.80
N PHE A 184 3.38 -5.99 5.99
CA PHE A 184 4.58 -6.01 5.17
C PHE A 184 5.11 -7.43 4.95
N ILE A 185 5.97 -7.57 3.95
CA ILE A 185 6.78 -8.77 3.73
C ILE A 185 8.24 -8.35 3.58
N LEU A 186 9.14 -9.18 4.08
CA LEU A 186 10.58 -9.02 3.96
C LEU A 186 11.12 -10.16 3.09
N GLN A 187 11.94 -9.80 2.10
CA GLN A 187 12.56 -10.73 1.17
C GLN A 187 14.07 -10.50 1.11
N GLU A 188 14.81 -11.56 0.76
CA GLU A 188 16.20 -11.50 0.28
C GLU A 188 16.29 -11.38 -1.25
#